data_AF-A0A965CG70-F1
#
_entry.id   AF-A0A965CG70-F1
#
_cell.length_a   1.000
_cell.length_b   1.000
_cell.length_c   1.000
_cell.angle_alpha   90.00
_cell.angle_beta   90.00
_cell.angle_gamma   90.00
#
_symmetry.space_group_name_H-M   'P 1'
#
loop_
_entity.id
_entity.type
_entity.pdbx_description
1 polymer ?
#
loop_
_entity_poly.entity_id
_entity_poly.type
_entity_poly.pdbx_seq_one_letter_code
_entity_poly.pdbx_strand_id
1 'polypeptide(L)' 'MAKQFRIAPSILSANFAKLGQEITDVITSGTDLVHFDVMDNHYVPNLTIGPLVCESIREISKN' A
#
# COMPACT_ATOMS: atom_id res chain seq x y z
N MET A 1 -22.91 -4.67 18.54
CA MET A 1 -22.16 -3.54 17.95
C MET A 1 -22.29 -3.62 16.44
N ALA A 2 -22.44 -2.50 15.74
CA ALA A 2 -22.42 -2.49 14.28
C ALA A 2 -21.03 -2.90 13.77
N LYS A 3 -20.97 -3.60 12.64
CA LYS A 3 -19.70 -4.00 12.00
C LYS A 3 -18.96 -2.74 11.53
N GLN A 4 -17.73 -2.54 12.00
CA GLN A 4 -16.88 -1.47 11.51
C GLN A 4 -16.31 -1.87 10.15
N PHE A 5 -16.61 -1.08 9.11
CA PHE A 5 -16.01 -1.23 7.80
C PHE A 5 -14.63 -0.56 7.77
N ARG A 6 -13.68 -1.15 7.05
CA ARG A 6 -12.34 -0.61 6.84
C ARG A 6 -12.08 -0.40 5.36
N ILE A 7 -11.39 0.67 5.03
CA ILE A 7 -10.93 1.02 3.68
C ILE A 7 -9.43 0.77 3.59
N ALA A 8 -9.02 0.08 2.52
CA ALA A 8 -7.63 -0.31 2.27
C ALA A 8 -7.27 -0.12 0.79
N PRO A 9 -6.87 1.09 0.36
CA PRO A 9 -6.44 1.36 -1.01
C PRO A 9 -5.23 0.50 -1.39
N SER A 10 -5.27 -0.11 -2.57
CA SER A 10 -4.14 -0.87 -3.12
C SER A 10 -3.13 0.06 -3.81
N ILE A 11 -1.88 -0.05 -3.39
CA ILE A 11 -0.78 0.72 -3.97
C ILE A 11 -0.42 0.29 -5.39
N LEU A 12 -0.93 -0.84 -5.89
CA LEU A 12 -0.75 -1.21 -7.30
C LEU A 12 -1.36 -0.18 -8.26
N SER A 13 -2.38 0.55 -7.81
CA SER A 13 -3.00 1.63 -8.58
C SER A 13 -2.31 2.98 -8.41
N ALA A 14 -1.31 3.09 -7.53
CA ALA A 14 -0.62 4.34 -7.27
C ALA A 14 0.40 4.68 -8.36
N ASN A 15 0.78 5.94 -8.44
CA ASN A 15 1.91 6.35 -9.26
C ASN A 15 3.24 6.02 -8.55
N PHE A 16 3.89 4.93 -8.97
CA PHE A 16 5.15 4.46 -8.40
C PHE A 16 6.30 5.47 -8.48
N ALA A 17 6.29 6.41 -9.43
CA ALA A 17 7.31 7.46 -9.52
C ALA A 17 7.26 8.46 -8.35
N LYS A 18 6.13 8.50 -7.64
CA LYS A 18 5.89 9.37 -6.47
C LYS A 18 5.23 8.61 -5.32
N LEU A 19 5.58 7.33 -5.16
CA LEU A 19 4.91 6.40 -4.24
C LEU A 19 4.83 6.91 -2.79
N GLY A 20 5.89 7.55 -2.29
CA GLY A 20 5.88 8.12 -0.93
C GLY A 20 4.83 9.22 -0.74
N GLN A 21 4.63 10.08 -1.75
CA GLN A 21 3.60 11.11 -1.72
C GLN A 21 2.21 10.50 -1.81
N GLU A 22 1.99 9.57 -2.73
CA GLU A 22 0.71 8.87 -2.89
C GLU A 22 0.26 8.19 -1.58
N ILE A 23 1.21 7.58 -0.85
CA ILE A 23 0.95 6.95 0.44
C ILE A 23 0.61 7.99 1.52
N THR A 24 1.34 9.10 1.55
CA THR A 24 1.04 10.21 2.48
C THR A 24 -0.35 10.78 2.21
N ASP A 25 -0.73 10.94 0.95
CA ASP A 25 -2.03 11.47 0.54
C ASP A 25 -3.18 10.54 0.98
N VAL A 26 -3.05 9.22 0.80
CA VAL A 26 -4.10 8.29 1.25
C VAL A 26 -4.19 8.18 2.77
N ILE A 27 -3.05 8.23 3.50
CA ILE A 27 -3.04 8.25 4.97
C ILE A 27 -3.74 9.51 5.49
N THR A 28 -3.38 10.68 4.97
CA THR A 28 -4.00 11.95 5.36
C THR A 28 -5.47 12.04 4.99
N SER A 29 -5.91 11.31 3.96
CA SER A 29 -7.34 11.19 3.59
C SER A 29 -8.18 10.35 4.56
N GLY A 30 -7.57 9.69 5.55
CA GLY A 30 -8.27 8.92 6.58
C GLY A 30 -8.47 7.44 6.25
N THR A 31 -7.60 6.83 5.46
CA THR A 31 -7.63 5.38 5.21
C THR A 31 -7.31 4.57 6.48
N ASP A 32 -7.93 3.40 6.65
CA ASP A 32 -7.66 2.52 7.79
C ASP A 32 -6.36 1.71 7.59
N LEU A 33 -6.11 1.30 6.35
CA LEU A 33 -4.99 0.45 5.96
C LEU A 33 -4.44 0.86 4.60
N VAL A 34 -3.22 0.44 4.30
CA VAL A 34 -2.62 0.47 2.95
C VAL A 34 -2.49 -0.97 2.48
N HIS A 35 -3.12 -1.31 1.35
CA HIS A 35 -3.08 -2.66 0.80
C HIS A 35 -1.83 -2.83 -0.06
N PHE A 36 -1.04 -3.86 0.26
CA PHE A 36 0.29 -4.11 -0.32
C PHE A 36 0.30 -5.48 -1.00
N ASP A 37 0.20 -5.49 -2.33
CA ASP A 37 0.12 -6.70 -3.15
C ASP A 37 1.51 -7.15 -3.62
N VAL A 38 2.05 -8.21 -3.01
CA VAL A 38 3.30 -8.87 -3.44
C VAL A 38 2.98 -9.95 -4.45
N MET A 39 3.66 -9.91 -5.60
CA MET A 39 3.54 -10.89 -6.67
C MET A 39 4.94 -11.29 -7.15
N ASP A 40 5.16 -12.57 -7.41
CA ASP A 40 6.49 -13.17 -7.65
C ASP A 40 6.68 -13.71 -9.08
N ASN A 41 5.73 -13.44 -9.99
CA ASN A 41 5.67 -14.00 -11.35
C ASN A 41 5.58 -15.55 -11.44
N HIS A 42 5.51 -16.26 -10.32
CA HIS A 42 5.39 -17.73 -10.27
C HIS A 42 3.98 -18.15 -9.86
N TYR A 43 3.44 -17.53 -8.82
CA TYR A 43 2.07 -17.77 -8.36
C TYR A 43 1.04 -17.06 -9.24
N VAL A 44 1.36 -15.85 -9.72
CA VAL A 44 0.57 -15.05 -10.66
C VAL A 44 1.47 -14.47 -11.75
N PRO A 45 0.99 -14.21 -12.98
CA PRO A 45 1.82 -13.78 -14.11
C PRO A 45 2.14 -12.26 -14.06
N ASN A 46 2.57 -11.78 -12.91
CA ASN A 46 3.02 -10.41 -12.70
C ASN A 46 4.11 -10.36 -11.61
N LEU A 47 5.06 -9.43 -11.75
CA LEU A 47 6.08 -9.15 -10.74
C LEU A 47 5.87 -7.73 -10.24
N THR A 48 5.59 -7.56 -8.95
CA THR A 48 5.29 -6.23 -8.37
C THR A 48 6.45 -5.71 -7.54
N ILE A 49 6.32 -5.78 -6.22
CA ILE A 49 7.22 -5.18 -5.23
C ILE A 49 7.41 -6.17 -4.08
N GLY A 50 8.55 -6.02 -3.40
CA GLY A 50 8.97 -6.93 -2.34
C GLY A 50 9.22 -6.24 -1.00
N PRO A 51 9.87 -6.96 -0.06
CA PRO A 51 10.16 -6.48 1.28
C PRO A 51 10.87 -5.11 1.34
N LEU A 52 11.80 -4.85 0.42
CA LEU A 52 12.54 -3.58 0.35
C LEU A 52 11.61 -2.36 0.22
N VAL A 53 10.56 -2.47 -0.60
CA VAL A 53 9.59 -1.40 -0.78
C VAL A 53 8.69 -1.29 0.45
N CYS A 54 8.29 -2.41 1.05
CA CYS A 54 7.51 -2.43 2.28
C CYS A 54 8.24 -1.72 3.44
N GLU A 55 9.54 -2.00 3.61
CA GLU A 55 10.39 -1.33 4.59
C GLU A 55 10.49 0.18 4.33
N SER A 56 10.68 0.58 3.08
CA SER A 56 10.74 2.00 2.68
C SER A 56 9.44 2.74 2.97
N ILE A 57 8.29 2.09 2.74
CA ILE A 57 6.96 2.65 3.03
C ILE A 57 6.72 2.75 4.54
N ARG A 58 7.21 1.77 5.31
CA ARG A 58 6.97 1.71 6.75
C ARG A 58 7.51 2.94 7.48
N GLU A 59 8.60 3.55 7.01
CA GLU A 59 9.09 4.82 7.58
C GLU A 59 8.12 6.00 7.37
N ILE A 60 7.34 5.98 6.28
CA ILE A 60 6.35 7.01 5.95
C ILE A 60 5.04 6.80 6.71
N SER A 61 4.67 5.53 6.98
CA SER A 61 3.42 5.16 7.62
C SER A 61 3.50 5.01 9.15
N LYS A 62 4.68 5.25 9.74
CA LYS A 62 4.86 5.28 11.20
C LYS A 62 4.37 6.65 11.71
N ASN A 63 3.15 6.68 12.24
CA ASN A 63 2.76 7.71 13.22
C ASN A 63 3.47 7.42 14.55
#